data_AF-M7TLG5-F1
#
_entry.id   AF-M7TLG5-F1
#
_cell.length_a   1.000
_cell.length_b   1.000
_cell.length_c   1.000
_cell.angle_alpha   90.00
_cell.angle_beta   90.00
_cell.angle_gamma   90.00
#
_symmetry.space_group_name_H-M   'P 1'
#
loop_
_entity.id
_entity.type
_entity.pdbx_description
1 polymer ?
#
loop_
_entity_poly.entity_id
_entity_poly.type
_entity_poly.pdbx_seq_one_letter_code
_entity_poly.pdbx_strand_id
1 'polypeptide(L)'
;MQRLGNAWLLHRFPARTRSLLRHGQVRYVHHKIKWPKVTRVPMRNRFPTFEASTLVLDLDAEDNELVRPFNRTDDGELESRDAKRKRDTQPMMERVAEFEAESQSDEANFAKVKTDIFNPWRVSDLDLFSAAMFGIPSYAKYSITKDLPESAEGFDPGQISVSVLVWNGIQRRARDSTSKTIPYMLRRQAVSERHKSRVPLDRHGFCQAIEKCESLIDLERIVSPFLQTPSGQAFVAKRANDISRRCQSLRNGDPSSAAEILSFMNNLVINLKLQGLPLSTTFGDVGLDLSLEYDNFVAVQRYIDTCYHDSSQSPEVDSVLKVLRTVLKSLDGLQQGLIESGSSATVPQRYLEIYSLLTGWDFGSKTVKPFFRDFYHRNYQTRLLYFTCLARLGAFRTMWHEWQISCLEDSSEQTTSEADSRVTMSWIYADAILGSQGVARNAGELLSCVDFAKPSAKPQGDRLLEVEAIVKLAEMRTRPAASAAYSVLYEDGKYEGIIAEVFSHKDILKTLQGLRDLLTQMVGSQDTIRESIRGDVWGSADDWDRS
;
A
#
# COMPACT_ATOMS: atom_id res chain seq x y z
N MET A 1 33.81 29.50 -17.02
CA MET A 1 33.54 30.92 -17.32
C MET A 1 32.71 30.97 -18.59
N GLN A 2 31.42 31.25 -18.47
CA GLN A 2 30.58 31.64 -19.61
C GLN A 2 30.30 33.13 -19.45
N ARG A 3 30.62 33.89 -20.50
CA ARG A 3 30.27 35.31 -20.59
C ARG A 3 28.76 35.40 -20.79
N LEU A 4 28.04 35.84 -19.76
CA LEU A 4 26.68 36.36 -19.91
C LEU A 4 26.80 37.74 -20.56
N GLY A 5 26.69 37.77 -21.89
CA GLY A 5 26.49 38.98 -22.65
C GLY A 5 25.13 38.94 -23.31
N ASN A 6 24.19 39.74 -22.82
CA ASN A 6 23.46 40.71 -23.66
C ASN A 6 22.68 41.69 -22.78
N ALA A 7 23.11 42.96 -22.81
CA ALA A 7 22.61 44.07 -22.00
C ALA A 7 21.25 44.64 -22.46
N TRP A 8 20.59 44.01 -23.44
CA TRP A 8 19.40 44.57 -24.09
C TRP A 8 18.07 44.21 -23.42
N LEU A 9 18.06 43.36 -22.38
CA LEU A 9 16.82 42.95 -21.69
C LEU A 9 16.40 43.85 -20.51
N LEU A 10 17.15 44.90 -20.18
CA LEU A 10 16.88 45.77 -19.03
C LEU A 10 15.78 46.83 -19.26
N HIS A 11 15.24 46.94 -20.48
CA HIS A 11 14.20 47.93 -20.81
C HIS A 11 12.77 47.49 -20.52
N ARG A 12 12.52 46.25 -20.10
CA ARG A 12 11.15 45.72 -19.88
C ARG A 12 10.66 45.69 -18.43
N PHE A 13 11.37 46.29 -17.48
CA PHE A 13 10.90 46.38 -16.09
C PHE A 13 10.43 47.79 -15.72
N PRO A 14 9.24 47.95 -15.10
CA PRO A 14 8.71 49.25 -14.70
C PRO A 14 9.59 49.91 -13.63
N ALA A 15 9.67 51.25 -13.63
CA ALA A 15 10.64 52.02 -12.85
C ALA A 15 10.64 51.74 -11.33
N ARG A 16 9.52 51.27 -10.77
CA ARG A 16 9.39 50.95 -9.34
C ARG A 16 10.09 49.65 -8.88
N THR A 17 10.44 48.74 -9.78
CA THR A 17 11.25 47.55 -9.41
C THR A 17 12.76 47.80 -9.47
N ARG A 18 13.21 48.96 -9.98
CA ARG A 18 14.64 49.31 -10.06
C ARG A 18 15.24 49.77 -8.73
N SER A 19 14.44 50.31 -7.79
CA SER A 19 14.97 50.78 -6.49
C SER A 19 15.05 49.68 -5.43
N LEU A 20 14.13 48.71 -5.44
CA LEU A 20 14.12 47.58 -4.50
C LEU A 20 15.20 46.54 -4.80
N LEU A 21 15.61 46.40 -6.07
CA LEU A 21 16.76 45.55 -6.45
C LEU A 21 18.12 46.16 -6.10
N ARG A 22 18.18 47.46 -5.75
CA ARG A 22 19.44 48.11 -5.32
C ARG A 22 19.73 48.00 -3.82
N HIS A 23 18.73 47.77 -2.97
CA HIS A 23 18.88 47.84 -1.52
C HIS A 23 18.80 46.47 -0.81
N GLY A 24 18.56 45.38 -1.55
CA GLY A 24 18.51 44.01 -1.00
C GLY A 24 19.69 43.10 -1.39
N GLN A 25 20.66 43.57 -2.18
CA GLN A 25 21.90 42.82 -2.39
C GLN A 25 22.88 43.14 -1.26
N VAL A 26 22.68 42.50 -0.11
CA VAL A 26 23.81 42.18 0.77
C VAL A 26 24.71 41.30 -0.07
N ARG A 27 25.75 41.91 -0.66
CA ARG A 27 26.86 41.17 -1.22
C ARG A 27 27.45 40.42 -0.05
N TYR A 28 27.14 39.12 0.05
CA TYR A 28 28.05 38.20 0.71
C TYR A 28 29.35 38.31 -0.07
N VAL A 29 30.24 39.17 0.44
CA VAL A 29 31.65 39.10 0.15
C VAL A 29 31.98 37.68 0.58
N HIS A 30 32.11 36.79 -0.41
CA HIS A 30 32.78 35.52 -0.17
C HIS A 30 34.13 35.91 0.40
N HIS A 31 34.26 35.85 1.73
CA HIS A 31 35.53 35.64 2.37
C HIS A 31 36.04 34.40 1.66
N LYS A 32 37.00 34.61 0.75
CA LYS A 32 37.72 33.53 0.11
C LYS A 32 38.23 32.71 1.28
N ILE A 33 37.61 31.56 1.53
CA ILE A 33 38.21 30.52 2.36
C ILE A 33 39.52 30.27 1.63
N LYS A 34 40.57 30.90 2.15
CA LYS A 34 41.94 30.59 1.79
C LYS A 34 42.08 29.19 2.31
N TRP A 35 41.82 28.21 1.44
CA TRP A 35 42.34 26.87 1.62
C TRP A 35 43.77 27.08 2.10
N PRO A 36 44.16 26.54 3.27
CA PRO A 36 45.57 26.55 3.63
C PRO A 36 46.26 26.00 2.39
N LYS A 37 47.11 26.83 1.79
CA LYS A 37 47.91 26.40 0.65
C LYS A 37 48.62 25.18 1.18
N VAL A 38 48.12 23.99 0.84
CA VAL A 38 48.94 22.81 0.94
C VAL A 38 50.05 23.19 0.00
N THR A 39 51.19 23.53 0.58
CA THR A 39 52.46 23.68 -0.10
C THR A 39 52.82 22.30 -0.59
N ARG A 40 52.04 21.79 -1.56
CA ARG A 40 52.54 20.92 -2.58
C ARG A 40 53.52 21.82 -3.29
N VAL A 41 54.76 21.73 -2.82
CA VAL A 41 55.91 22.28 -3.51
C VAL A 41 55.68 21.92 -4.98
N PRO A 42 55.67 22.92 -5.91
CA PRO A 42 55.46 22.64 -7.33
C PRO A 42 56.32 21.43 -7.70
N MET A 43 55.83 20.49 -8.53
CA MET A 43 56.65 19.34 -8.97
C MET A 43 58.03 19.79 -9.52
N ARG A 44 58.09 21.05 -10.00
CA ARG A 44 59.27 21.86 -10.32
C ARG A 44 60.39 21.94 -9.28
N ASN A 45 60.10 21.69 -8.00
CA ASN A 45 61.08 21.71 -6.91
C ASN A 45 61.47 20.28 -6.45
N ARG A 46 60.74 19.24 -6.89
CA ARG A 46 61.12 17.83 -6.63
C ARG A 46 62.00 17.27 -7.73
N PHE A 47 61.85 17.78 -8.94
CA PHE A 47 62.74 17.53 -10.05
C PHE A 47 63.24 18.89 -10.51
N PRO A 48 64.56 19.16 -10.55
CA PRO A 48 65.05 20.38 -11.16
C PRO A 48 64.47 20.43 -12.57
N THR A 49 63.66 21.44 -12.87
CA THR A 49 63.38 21.73 -14.27
C THR A 49 64.73 22.10 -14.87
N PHE A 50 65.22 21.27 -15.79
CA PHE A 50 66.30 21.65 -16.67
C PHE A 50 65.80 22.88 -17.43
N GLU A 51 66.12 24.05 -16.92
CA GLU A 51 66.03 25.28 -17.68
C GLU A 51 67.16 25.15 -18.70
N ALA A 52 66.78 24.84 -19.95
CA ALA A 52 67.75 24.82 -21.04
C ALA A 52 68.47 26.18 -21.00
N SER A 53 69.80 26.16 -20.85
CA SER A 53 70.56 27.41 -20.81
C SER A 53 70.25 28.21 -22.07
N THR A 54 70.31 29.53 -21.99
CA THR A 54 70.17 30.39 -23.18
C THR A 54 71.10 29.95 -24.31
N LEU A 55 72.29 29.43 -23.98
CA LEU A 55 73.21 28.84 -24.96
C LEU A 55 72.64 27.63 -25.70
N VAL A 56 71.85 26.78 -25.03
CA VAL A 56 71.18 25.60 -25.64
C VAL A 56 70.02 26.04 -26.52
N LEU A 57 69.31 27.10 -26.13
CA LEU A 57 68.26 27.71 -26.95
C LEU A 57 68.84 28.45 -28.16
N ASP A 58 70.01 29.07 -28.02
CA ASP A 58 70.75 29.73 -29.11
C ASP A 58 71.38 28.70 -30.07
N LEU A 59 71.78 27.53 -29.55
CA LEU A 59 72.20 26.37 -30.36
C LEU A 59 71.05 25.65 -31.06
N ASP A 60 69.80 26.02 -30.82
CA ASP A 60 68.62 25.49 -31.54
C ASP A 60 67.85 26.62 -32.26
N ALA A 61 68.45 27.82 -32.32
CA ALA A 61 67.90 28.94 -33.06
C ALA A 61 67.97 28.62 -34.56
N GLU A 62 66.86 28.86 -35.27
CA GLU A 62 66.71 28.57 -36.71
C GLU A 62 67.80 29.24 -37.59
N ASP A 63 68.48 30.26 -37.06
CA ASP A 63 69.50 31.07 -37.76
C ASP A 63 70.96 30.77 -37.31
N ASN A 64 71.21 29.77 -36.47
CA ASN A 64 72.56 29.47 -36.00
C ASN A 64 73.34 28.62 -37.03
N GLU A 65 74.46 29.15 -37.54
CA GLU A 65 75.32 28.52 -38.55
C GLU A 65 75.91 27.16 -38.14
N LEU A 66 75.93 26.85 -36.84
CA LEU A 66 76.42 25.57 -36.28
C LEU A 66 75.32 24.50 -36.17
N VAL A 67 74.06 24.86 -36.41
CA VAL A 67 72.94 23.91 -36.46
C VAL A 67 72.89 23.31 -37.85
N ARG A 68 72.86 21.97 -37.92
CA ARG A 68 72.77 21.26 -39.19
C ARG A 68 71.54 21.77 -39.95
N PRO A 69 71.69 22.28 -41.19
CA PRO A 69 70.55 22.74 -41.97
C PRO A 69 69.57 21.59 -42.22
N PHE A 70 68.28 21.90 -42.14
CA PHE A 70 67.20 20.92 -42.36
C PHE A 70 67.38 20.19 -43.70
N ASN A 71 67.51 18.88 -43.66
CA ASN A 71 67.67 18.04 -44.83
C ASN A 71 66.39 17.24 -45.07
N ARG A 72 65.60 17.63 -46.09
CA ARG A 72 64.34 16.93 -46.46
C ARG A 72 64.48 15.43 -46.66
N THR A 73 65.67 14.95 -47.02
CA THR A 73 65.94 13.53 -47.27
C THR A 73 66.07 12.71 -45.98
N ASP A 74 66.58 13.33 -44.91
CA ASP A 74 66.84 12.66 -43.62
C ASP A 74 65.81 13.04 -42.54
N ASP A 75 65.33 14.29 -42.55
CA ASP A 75 64.49 14.90 -41.52
C ASP A 75 62.99 14.89 -41.91
N GLY A 76 62.68 14.42 -43.12
CA GLY A 76 61.30 14.25 -43.63
C GLY A 76 60.65 15.54 -44.13
N GLU A 77 59.32 15.57 -44.14
CA GLU A 77 58.55 16.76 -44.47
C GLU A 77 58.35 17.64 -43.24
N LEU A 78 58.64 18.94 -43.40
CA LEU A 78 58.39 19.96 -42.38
C LEU A 78 56.91 19.93 -41.98
N GLU A 79 56.65 19.66 -40.69
CA GLU A 79 55.30 19.65 -40.18
C GLU A 79 54.69 21.04 -40.38
N SER A 80 53.54 21.09 -41.04
CA SER A 80 52.81 22.35 -41.24
C SER A 80 52.64 23.08 -39.91
N ARG A 81 52.77 24.41 -39.91
CA ARG A 81 52.50 25.25 -38.72
C ARG A 81 51.10 24.99 -38.14
N ASP A 82 50.15 24.52 -38.97
CA ASP A 82 48.80 24.16 -38.54
C ASP A 82 48.70 22.77 -37.90
N ALA A 83 49.68 21.88 -38.11
CA ALA A 83 49.65 20.51 -37.60
C ALA A 83 49.75 20.44 -36.07
N LYS A 84 50.61 21.30 -35.47
CA LYS A 84 50.68 21.46 -34.01
C LYS A 84 49.35 21.97 -33.44
N ARG A 85 48.78 23.01 -34.06
CA ARG A 85 47.49 23.57 -33.66
C ARG A 85 46.36 22.55 -33.80
N LYS A 86 46.34 21.75 -34.87
CA LYS A 86 45.39 20.64 -35.04
C LYS A 86 45.56 19.59 -33.94
N ARG A 87 46.76 19.11 -33.65
CA ARG A 87 47.00 18.15 -32.55
C ARG A 87 46.55 18.68 -31.19
N ASP A 88 46.77 19.95 -30.90
CA ASP A 88 46.35 20.55 -29.62
C ASP A 88 44.83 20.81 -29.54
N THR A 89 44.21 21.22 -30.66
CA THR A 89 42.78 21.57 -30.71
C THR A 89 41.89 20.35 -30.92
N GLN A 90 42.36 19.30 -31.57
CA GLN A 90 41.53 18.17 -31.97
C GLN A 90 40.96 17.38 -30.78
N PRO A 91 41.71 17.04 -29.72
CA PRO A 91 41.15 16.41 -28.51
C PRO A 91 40.17 17.31 -27.76
N MET A 92 40.29 18.64 -27.91
CA MET A 92 39.32 19.59 -27.36
C MET A 92 38.05 19.60 -28.20
N MET A 93 38.18 19.65 -29.53
CA MET A 93 37.04 19.60 -30.46
C MET A 93 36.26 18.28 -30.33
N GLU A 94 36.95 17.15 -30.19
CA GLU A 94 36.35 15.84 -29.93
C GLU A 94 35.54 15.85 -28.62
N ARG A 95 36.11 16.35 -27.52
CA ARG A 95 35.39 16.49 -26.24
C ARG A 95 34.19 17.44 -26.30
N VAL A 96 34.27 18.49 -27.13
CA VAL A 96 33.13 19.39 -27.36
C VAL A 96 32.05 18.69 -28.17
N ALA A 97 32.42 17.99 -29.24
CA ALA A 97 31.49 17.23 -30.07
C ALA A 97 30.77 16.13 -29.26
N GLU A 98 31.49 15.40 -28.41
CA GLU A 98 30.90 14.42 -27.49
C GLU A 98 29.90 15.07 -26.51
N PHE A 99 30.27 16.22 -25.93
CA PHE A 99 29.40 16.96 -25.02
C PHE A 99 28.14 17.48 -25.72
N GLU A 100 28.27 17.98 -26.95
CA GLU A 100 27.12 18.43 -27.75
C GLU A 100 26.20 17.28 -28.11
N ALA A 101 26.76 16.12 -28.49
CA ALA A 101 25.98 14.92 -28.78
C ALA A 101 25.22 14.41 -27.54
N GLU A 102 25.88 14.37 -26.37
CA GLU A 102 25.24 14.04 -25.09
C GLU A 102 24.13 15.04 -24.76
N SER A 103 24.40 16.34 -24.88
CA SER A 103 23.43 17.39 -24.58
C SER A 103 22.21 17.36 -25.52
N GLN A 104 22.41 17.02 -26.80
CA GLN A 104 21.31 16.88 -27.76
C GLN A 104 20.46 15.65 -27.42
N SER A 105 21.09 14.53 -27.07
CA SER A 105 20.39 13.32 -26.63
C SER A 105 19.59 13.55 -25.35
N ASP A 106 20.18 14.20 -24.35
CA ASP A 106 19.52 14.54 -23.09
C ASP A 106 18.30 15.44 -23.31
N GLU A 107 18.42 16.46 -24.17
CA GLU A 107 17.30 17.35 -24.47
C GLU A 107 16.21 16.65 -25.28
N ALA A 108 16.57 15.74 -26.19
CA ALA A 108 15.60 14.90 -26.91
C ALA A 108 14.83 13.97 -25.95
N ASN A 109 15.52 13.36 -24.98
CA ASN A 109 14.88 12.54 -23.95
C ASN A 109 13.92 13.37 -23.10
N PHE A 110 14.38 14.52 -22.60
CA PHE A 110 13.53 15.41 -21.82
C PHE A 110 12.35 15.93 -22.63
N ALA A 111 12.50 16.19 -23.93
CA ALA A 111 11.41 16.61 -24.79
C ALA A 111 10.29 15.56 -24.82
N LYS A 112 10.62 14.26 -24.92
CA LYS A 112 9.63 13.16 -24.88
C LYS A 112 8.85 13.12 -23.57
N VAL A 113 9.54 13.26 -22.44
CA VAL A 113 8.91 13.24 -21.11
C VAL A 113 8.11 14.51 -20.84
N LYS A 114 8.58 15.66 -21.33
CA LYS A 114 7.94 16.96 -21.10
C LYS A 114 6.61 17.08 -21.84
N THR A 115 6.48 16.52 -23.05
CA THR A 115 5.27 16.68 -23.88
C THR A 115 4.03 16.05 -23.27
N ASP A 116 4.20 14.96 -22.52
CA ASP A 116 3.10 14.25 -21.89
C ASP A 116 3.07 14.55 -20.37
N ILE A 117 1.96 15.13 -19.92
CA ILE A 117 1.75 15.51 -18.52
C ILE A 117 1.61 14.26 -17.65
N PHE A 118 1.13 13.16 -18.22
CA PHE A 118 0.87 11.88 -17.56
C PHE A 118 2.00 10.87 -17.78
N ASN A 119 3.18 11.33 -18.21
CA ASN A 119 4.33 10.43 -18.34
C ASN A 119 4.84 10.01 -16.95
N PRO A 120 4.96 8.70 -16.63
CA PRO A 120 5.39 8.23 -15.32
C PRO A 120 6.85 8.61 -15.01
N TRP A 121 7.70 8.81 -16.02
CA TRP A 121 9.12 9.10 -15.85
C TRP A 121 9.44 10.55 -15.47
N ARG A 122 8.44 11.41 -15.25
CA ARG A 122 8.66 12.79 -14.79
C ARG A 122 9.28 12.82 -13.39
N VAL A 123 10.13 13.81 -13.14
CA VAL A 123 10.63 14.07 -11.78
C VAL A 123 9.47 14.41 -10.85
N SER A 124 9.24 13.56 -9.86
CA SER A 124 8.30 13.79 -8.76
C SER A 124 9.00 14.37 -7.52
N ASP A 125 8.21 14.89 -6.58
CA ASP A 125 8.74 15.35 -5.29
C ASP A 125 9.33 14.20 -4.46
N LEU A 126 8.79 12.99 -4.60
CA LEU A 126 9.32 11.79 -3.96
C LEU A 126 10.70 11.44 -4.51
N ASP A 127 10.93 11.60 -5.81
CA ASP A 127 12.26 11.38 -6.41
C ASP A 127 13.29 12.40 -5.91
N LEU A 128 12.86 13.66 -5.75
CA LEU A 128 13.71 14.71 -5.19
C LEU A 128 14.05 14.44 -3.73
N PHE A 129 13.06 14.03 -2.94
CA PHE A 129 13.24 13.71 -1.54
C PHE A 129 14.10 12.45 -1.34
N SER A 130 13.87 11.40 -2.13
CA SER A 130 14.66 10.18 -2.09
C SER A 130 16.13 10.45 -2.47
N ALA A 131 16.36 11.23 -3.54
CA ALA A 131 17.71 11.63 -3.93
C ALA A 131 18.41 12.49 -2.86
N ALA A 132 17.66 13.35 -2.15
CA ALA A 132 18.19 14.18 -1.08
C ALA A 132 18.54 13.37 0.19
N MET A 133 17.70 12.40 0.55
CA MET A 133 17.84 11.61 1.77
C MET A 133 18.84 10.45 1.62
N PHE A 134 18.74 9.71 0.51
CA PHE A 134 19.48 8.47 0.30
C PHE A 134 20.65 8.63 -0.67
N GLY A 135 20.78 9.80 -1.29
CA GLY A 135 21.73 9.99 -2.38
C GLY A 135 21.27 9.31 -3.67
N ILE A 136 22.14 9.33 -4.68
CA ILE A 136 21.81 8.80 -6.00
C ILE A 136 22.48 7.45 -6.18
N PRO A 137 21.73 6.41 -6.60
CA PRO A 137 22.29 5.11 -6.89
C PRO A 137 23.41 5.20 -7.93
N SER A 138 24.47 4.42 -7.74
CA SER A 138 25.60 4.44 -8.68
C SER A 138 25.17 3.91 -10.06
N TYR A 139 25.31 4.76 -11.07
CA TYR A 139 24.95 4.47 -12.46
C TYR A 139 25.64 3.20 -13.02
N ALA A 140 26.84 2.88 -12.55
CA ALA A 140 27.63 1.75 -13.05
C ALA A 140 26.99 0.38 -12.77
N LYS A 141 26.02 0.32 -11.86
CA LYS A 141 25.33 -0.93 -11.49
C LYS A 141 24.11 -1.25 -12.37
N TYR A 142 23.69 -0.32 -13.22
CA TYR A 142 22.40 -0.42 -13.90
C TYR A 142 22.54 -0.30 -15.41
N SER A 143 22.03 -1.29 -16.13
CA SER A 143 21.90 -1.26 -17.58
C SER A 143 20.65 -0.48 -17.95
N ILE A 144 20.81 0.69 -18.57
CA ILE A 144 19.68 1.50 -19.04
C ILE A 144 19.46 1.22 -20.53
N THR A 145 18.20 1.00 -20.89
CA THR A 145 17.75 0.83 -22.27
C THR A 145 17.96 2.12 -23.07
N LYS A 146 18.24 1.98 -24.38
CA LYS A 146 18.39 3.14 -25.28
C LYS A 146 17.06 3.86 -25.55
N ASP A 147 15.95 3.13 -25.40
CA ASP A 147 14.59 3.63 -25.61
C ASP A 147 13.85 3.86 -24.29
N LEU A 148 12.90 4.81 -24.33
CA LEU A 148 12.07 5.20 -23.19
C LEU A 148 11.28 3.96 -22.77
N PRO A 149 11.50 3.43 -21.56
CA PRO A 149 10.70 2.32 -21.09
C PRO A 149 9.23 2.72 -21.10
N GLU A 150 8.39 1.86 -21.63
CA GLU A 150 6.94 2.08 -21.61
C GLU A 150 6.39 1.98 -20.18
N SER A 151 7.09 1.23 -19.32
CA SER A 151 6.69 0.89 -17.95
C SER A 151 7.88 0.76 -17.01
N ALA A 152 7.65 1.00 -15.71
CA ALA A 152 8.57 0.75 -14.61
C ALA A 152 8.51 -0.69 -14.06
N GLU A 153 7.79 -1.60 -14.72
CA GLU A 153 7.64 -3.00 -14.30
C GLU A 153 8.98 -3.73 -14.19
N GLY A 154 9.19 -4.40 -13.05
CA GLY A 154 10.42 -5.17 -12.79
C GLY A 154 11.65 -4.32 -12.46
N PHE A 155 11.54 -2.99 -12.41
CA PHE A 155 12.64 -2.11 -12.03
C PHE A 155 12.78 -2.04 -10.50
N ASP A 156 14.01 -2.20 -10.00
CA ASP A 156 14.30 -1.89 -8.59
C ASP A 156 14.22 -0.36 -8.32
N PRO A 157 13.98 0.10 -7.07
CA PRO A 157 13.88 1.53 -6.76
C PRO A 157 15.09 2.36 -7.20
N GLY A 158 16.28 1.75 -7.22
CA GLY A 158 17.50 2.37 -7.72
C GLY A 158 17.50 2.54 -9.23
N GLN A 159 17.04 1.52 -9.97
CA GLN A 159 16.87 1.57 -11.41
C GLN A 159 15.80 2.61 -11.81
N ILE A 160 14.68 2.71 -11.09
CA ILE A 160 13.66 3.74 -11.32
C ILE A 160 14.28 5.13 -11.16
N SER A 161 14.98 5.35 -10.05
CA SER A 161 15.65 6.63 -9.77
C SER A 161 16.62 6.99 -10.89
N VAL A 162 17.43 6.03 -11.34
CA VAL A 162 18.40 6.22 -12.42
C VAL A 162 17.71 6.49 -13.77
N SER A 163 16.65 5.77 -14.10
CA SER A 163 15.83 5.98 -15.30
C SER A 163 15.19 7.37 -15.31
N VAL A 164 14.65 7.85 -14.18
CA VAL A 164 14.13 9.22 -14.06
C VAL A 164 15.21 10.25 -14.38
N LEU A 165 16.44 10.06 -13.91
CA LEU A 165 17.54 10.99 -14.24
C LEU A 165 17.88 10.98 -15.74
N VAL A 166 17.88 9.81 -16.37
CA VAL A 166 18.18 9.65 -17.80
C VAL A 166 17.11 10.31 -18.66
N TRP A 167 15.85 9.98 -18.41
CA TRP A 167 14.74 10.42 -19.24
C TRP A 167 14.39 11.89 -19.04
N ASN A 168 14.75 12.49 -17.90
CA ASN A 168 14.68 13.93 -17.70
C ASN A 168 15.91 14.69 -18.22
N GLY A 169 16.82 14.02 -18.95
CA GLY A 169 17.97 14.67 -19.58
C GLY A 169 18.89 15.35 -18.57
N ILE A 170 19.13 14.70 -17.43
CA ILE A 170 20.10 15.15 -16.43
C ILE A 170 21.45 14.57 -16.82
N GLN A 171 22.43 15.40 -17.17
CA GLN A 171 23.72 14.96 -17.70
C GLN A 171 24.44 13.96 -16.80
N ARG A 172 25.16 12.99 -17.39
CA ARG A 172 25.85 11.93 -16.64
C ARG A 172 26.77 12.48 -15.55
N ARG A 173 27.53 13.53 -15.87
CA ARG A 173 28.47 14.21 -14.94
C ARG A 173 27.79 14.89 -13.75
N ALA A 174 26.51 15.21 -13.89
CA ALA A 174 25.71 15.77 -12.81
C ALA A 174 25.10 14.68 -11.92
N ARG A 175 24.94 13.44 -12.41
CA ARG A 175 24.37 12.30 -11.67
C ARG A 175 25.33 11.75 -10.60
N ASP A 176 26.64 11.91 -10.80
CA ASP A 176 27.67 11.41 -9.89
C ASP A 176 27.75 12.18 -8.55
N SER A 177 26.96 13.25 -8.39
CA SER A 177 27.01 14.12 -7.21
C SER A 177 25.62 14.63 -6.88
N THR A 178 25.02 14.14 -5.80
CA THR A 178 23.69 14.55 -5.30
C THR A 178 23.52 16.07 -5.25
N SER A 179 24.54 16.80 -4.78
CA SER A 179 24.54 18.27 -4.71
C SER A 179 24.39 18.96 -6.06
N LYS A 180 24.78 18.31 -7.16
CA LYS A 180 24.60 18.80 -8.52
C LYS A 180 23.30 18.29 -9.12
N THR A 181 22.93 17.05 -8.88
CA THR A 181 21.74 16.44 -9.48
C THR A 181 20.44 17.10 -9.03
N ILE A 182 20.28 17.38 -7.73
CA ILE A 182 19.06 17.97 -7.18
C ILE A 182 18.71 19.31 -7.87
N PRO A 183 19.65 20.27 -8.04
CA PRO A 183 19.41 21.47 -8.84
C PRO A 183 18.92 21.21 -10.27
N TYR A 184 19.44 20.16 -10.94
CA TYR A 184 18.98 19.79 -12.28
C TYR A 184 17.57 19.19 -12.25
N MET A 185 17.28 18.32 -11.29
CA MET A 185 15.95 17.74 -11.09
C MET A 185 14.90 18.84 -10.86
N LEU A 186 15.17 19.77 -9.93
CA LEU A 186 14.31 20.93 -9.66
C LEU A 186 14.11 21.80 -10.89
N ARG A 187 15.17 22.03 -11.67
CA ARG A 187 15.07 22.79 -12.93
C ARG A 187 14.16 22.09 -13.94
N ARG A 188 14.31 20.77 -14.13
CA ARG A 188 13.48 20.00 -15.06
C ARG A 188 12.03 19.95 -14.60
N GLN A 189 11.79 19.76 -13.30
CA GLN A 189 10.46 19.84 -12.69
C GLN A 189 9.80 21.21 -12.96
N ALA A 190 10.48 22.30 -12.66
CA ALA A 190 9.96 23.66 -12.87
C ALA A 190 9.64 23.96 -14.35
N VAL A 191 10.42 23.42 -15.30
CA VAL A 191 10.14 23.55 -16.73
C VAL A 191 8.88 22.77 -17.12
N SER A 192 8.71 21.56 -16.59
CA SER A 192 7.54 20.73 -16.86
C SER A 192 6.26 21.30 -16.22
N GLU A 193 6.36 21.90 -15.03
CA GLU A 193 5.24 22.59 -14.36
C GLU A 193 4.74 23.81 -15.14
N ARG A 194 5.66 24.63 -15.68
CA ARG A 194 5.30 25.75 -16.56
C ARG A 194 4.59 25.28 -17.83
N HIS A 195 4.83 24.04 -18.26
CA HIS A 195 4.10 23.46 -19.36
C HIS A 195 2.71 22.97 -18.93
N LYS A 196 2.62 22.27 -17.76
CA LYS A 196 1.36 21.86 -17.14
C LYS A 196 0.40 23.03 -16.92
N SER A 197 0.88 24.20 -16.51
CA SER A 197 0.02 25.37 -16.30
C SER A 197 -0.59 25.93 -17.60
N ARG A 198 -0.07 25.54 -18.77
CA ARG A 198 -0.55 26.00 -20.09
C ARG A 198 -1.49 25.02 -20.77
N VAL A 199 -1.41 23.75 -20.39
CA VAL A 199 -2.21 22.68 -21.00
C VAL A 199 -3.31 22.30 -20.00
N PRO A 200 -4.59 22.45 -20.37
CA PRO A 200 -5.70 22.02 -19.51
C PRO A 200 -5.56 20.54 -19.15
N LEU A 201 -6.02 20.17 -17.95
CA LEU A 201 -6.11 18.77 -17.55
C LEU A 201 -7.09 18.02 -18.47
N ASP A 202 -6.53 17.33 -19.45
CA ASP A 202 -7.33 16.52 -20.37
C ASP A 202 -7.76 15.23 -19.68
N ARG A 203 -9.08 15.04 -19.64
CA ARG A 203 -9.69 13.84 -19.07
C ARG A 203 -9.39 12.61 -19.91
N HIS A 204 -9.31 12.75 -21.23
CA HIS A 204 -9.10 11.60 -22.12
C HIS A 204 -7.65 11.11 -22.03
N GLY A 205 -6.68 12.04 -22.09
CA GLY A 205 -5.27 11.73 -21.88
C GLY A 205 -4.98 11.03 -20.54
N PHE A 206 -5.65 11.42 -19.45
CA PHE A 206 -5.48 10.75 -18.16
C PHE A 206 -6.00 9.31 -18.16
N CYS A 207 -7.20 9.07 -18.69
CA CYS A 207 -7.74 7.71 -18.82
C CYS A 207 -6.84 6.84 -19.69
N GLN A 208 -6.38 7.39 -20.83
CA GLN A 208 -5.47 6.67 -21.73
C GLN A 208 -4.13 6.35 -21.06
N ALA A 209 -3.61 7.26 -20.23
CA ALA A 209 -2.39 7.01 -19.46
C ALA A 209 -2.59 5.88 -18.44
N ILE A 210 -3.72 5.89 -17.70
CA ILE A 210 -4.08 4.81 -16.77
C ILE A 210 -4.19 3.46 -17.49
N GLU A 211 -4.86 3.43 -18.65
CA GLU A 211 -5.04 2.21 -19.45
C GLU A 211 -3.71 1.62 -19.92
N LYS A 212 -2.72 2.47 -20.20
CA LYS A 212 -1.37 2.09 -20.64
C LYS A 212 -0.42 1.70 -19.50
N CYS A 213 -0.78 1.89 -18.22
CA CYS A 213 0.12 1.62 -17.09
C CYS A 213 0.39 0.12 -16.93
N GLU A 214 1.55 -0.40 -17.27
CA GLU A 214 1.81 -1.85 -17.15
C GLU A 214 2.15 -2.28 -15.71
N SER A 215 2.63 -1.36 -14.86
CA SER A 215 2.91 -1.62 -13.45
C SER A 215 2.10 -0.75 -12.46
N LEU A 216 2.05 -1.20 -11.20
CA LEU A 216 1.52 -0.38 -10.10
C LEU A 216 2.34 0.90 -9.90
N ILE A 217 3.66 0.82 -10.06
CA ILE A 217 4.57 1.95 -9.92
C ILE A 217 4.25 3.05 -10.93
N ASP A 218 3.95 2.70 -12.18
CA ASP A 218 3.55 3.68 -13.19
C ASP A 218 2.25 4.38 -12.79
N LEU A 219 1.27 3.60 -12.32
CA LEU A 219 0.00 4.12 -11.85
C LEU A 219 0.19 5.08 -10.66
N GLU A 220 1.02 4.71 -9.69
CA GLU A 220 1.39 5.57 -8.56
C GLU A 220 2.03 6.87 -9.02
N ARG A 221 2.99 6.80 -9.95
CA ARG A 221 3.71 7.97 -10.48
C ARG A 221 2.80 8.88 -11.30
N ILE A 222 1.78 8.33 -11.95
CA ILE A 222 0.77 9.08 -12.69
C ILE A 222 -0.22 9.76 -11.73
N VAL A 223 -0.69 9.07 -10.69
CA VAL A 223 -1.73 9.59 -9.80
C VAL A 223 -1.18 10.54 -8.73
N SER A 224 -0.03 10.23 -8.14
CA SER A 224 0.54 10.96 -6.99
C SER A 224 0.68 12.48 -7.19
N PRO A 225 1.13 13.00 -8.35
CA PRO A 225 1.24 14.44 -8.57
C PRO A 225 -0.10 15.19 -8.54
N PHE A 226 -1.23 14.49 -8.70
CA PHE A 226 -2.56 15.07 -8.61
C PHE A 226 -3.12 15.01 -7.20
N LEU A 227 -2.61 14.15 -6.33
CA LEU A 227 -3.01 14.08 -4.93
C LEU A 227 -2.50 15.24 -4.09
N GLN A 228 -1.58 16.06 -4.61
CA GLN A 228 -0.99 17.18 -3.87
C GLN A 228 -1.84 18.45 -3.85
N THR A 229 -2.83 18.57 -4.73
CA THR A 229 -3.67 19.77 -4.84
C THR A 229 -5.16 19.41 -4.75
N PRO A 230 -6.02 20.26 -4.16
CA PRO A 230 -7.45 19.97 -4.06
C PRO A 230 -8.12 19.76 -5.42
N SER A 231 -7.72 20.53 -6.43
CA SER A 231 -8.23 20.39 -7.80
C SER A 231 -7.78 19.10 -8.47
N GLY A 232 -6.56 18.64 -8.21
CA GLY A 232 -6.05 17.36 -8.68
C GLY A 232 -6.73 16.19 -7.98
N GLN A 233 -6.94 16.27 -6.66
CA GLN A 233 -7.67 15.26 -5.89
C GLN A 233 -9.12 15.12 -6.40
N ALA A 234 -9.81 16.23 -6.65
CA ALA A 234 -11.14 16.22 -7.25
C ALA A 234 -11.15 15.61 -8.67
N PHE A 235 -10.07 15.79 -9.42
CA PHE A 235 -9.90 15.17 -10.74
C PHE A 235 -9.68 13.65 -10.64
N VAL A 236 -8.84 13.20 -9.71
CA VAL A 236 -8.60 11.77 -9.40
C VAL A 236 -9.87 11.10 -8.90
N ALA A 237 -10.62 11.73 -7.99
CA ALA A 237 -11.88 11.19 -7.47
C ALA A 237 -12.90 10.90 -8.59
N LYS A 238 -13.01 11.80 -9.58
CA LYS A 238 -13.87 11.59 -10.76
C LYS A 238 -13.46 10.41 -11.64
N ARG A 239 -12.24 9.91 -11.46
CA ARG A 239 -11.61 8.83 -12.24
C ARG A 239 -11.25 7.62 -11.38
N ALA A 240 -11.74 7.56 -10.15
CA ALA A 240 -11.51 6.44 -9.24
C ALA A 240 -11.90 5.09 -9.88
N ASN A 241 -12.98 5.04 -10.67
CA ASN A 241 -13.39 3.82 -11.39
C ASN A 241 -12.36 3.33 -12.42
N ASP A 242 -11.70 4.25 -13.12
CA ASP A 242 -10.70 3.88 -14.13
C ASP A 242 -9.43 3.37 -13.44
N ILE A 243 -9.08 3.98 -12.30
CA ILE A 243 -7.98 3.55 -11.44
C ILE A 243 -8.27 2.17 -10.83
N SER A 244 -9.46 1.93 -10.28
CA SER A 244 -9.81 0.64 -9.68
C SER A 244 -9.86 -0.48 -10.71
N ARG A 245 -10.40 -0.22 -11.90
CA ARG A 245 -10.38 -1.18 -13.02
C ARG A 245 -8.95 -1.54 -13.40
N ARG A 246 -8.04 -0.56 -13.48
CA ARG A 246 -6.63 -0.84 -13.78
C ARG A 246 -5.96 -1.62 -12.65
N CYS A 247 -6.20 -1.27 -11.39
CA CYS A 247 -5.71 -2.04 -10.25
C CYS A 247 -6.17 -3.51 -10.32
N GLN A 248 -7.42 -3.76 -10.69
CA GLN A 248 -7.92 -5.11 -10.88
C GLN A 248 -7.25 -5.84 -12.05
N SER A 249 -7.01 -5.16 -13.18
CA SER A 249 -6.24 -5.74 -14.30
C SER A 249 -4.81 -6.09 -13.92
N LEU A 250 -4.12 -5.21 -13.18
CA LEU A 250 -2.76 -5.44 -12.69
C LEU A 250 -2.71 -6.63 -11.73
N ARG A 251 -3.65 -6.71 -10.78
CA ARG A 251 -3.82 -7.86 -9.89
C ARG A 251 -3.99 -9.17 -10.64
N ASN A 252 -4.82 -9.18 -11.69
CA ASN A 252 -5.07 -10.39 -12.48
C ASN A 252 -3.83 -10.83 -13.29
N GLY A 253 -2.95 -9.89 -13.64
CA GLY A 253 -1.68 -10.18 -14.29
C GLY A 253 -0.62 -10.70 -13.32
N ASP A 254 -0.53 -10.09 -12.14
CA ASP A 254 0.39 -10.48 -11.07
C ASP A 254 -0.33 -10.51 -9.71
N PRO A 255 -0.79 -11.69 -9.25
CA PRO A 255 -1.44 -11.84 -7.95
C PRO A 255 -0.55 -11.47 -6.76
N SER A 256 0.78 -11.50 -6.92
CA SER A 256 1.71 -11.16 -5.82
C SER A 256 1.69 -9.67 -5.48
N SER A 257 1.28 -8.82 -6.43
CA SER A 257 1.17 -7.37 -6.26
C SER A 257 -0.05 -6.92 -5.44
N ALA A 258 -0.97 -7.82 -5.10
CA ALA A 258 -2.27 -7.45 -4.55
C ALA A 258 -2.19 -6.72 -3.19
N ALA A 259 -1.17 -7.01 -2.36
CA ALA A 259 -0.92 -6.31 -1.11
C ALA A 259 -0.45 -4.86 -1.34
N GLU A 260 0.41 -4.65 -2.34
CA GLU A 260 0.88 -3.32 -2.73
C GLU A 260 -0.27 -2.51 -3.33
N ILE A 261 -1.09 -3.13 -4.17
CA ILE A 261 -2.30 -2.51 -4.73
C ILE A 261 -3.26 -2.09 -3.60
N LEU A 262 -3.49 -2.96 -2.60
CA LEU A 262 -4.33 -2.63 -1.45
C LEU A 262 -3.78 -1.43 -0.66
N SER A 263 -2.46 -1.38 -0.45
CA SER A 263 -1.78 -0.25 0.20
C SER A 263 -1.98 1.05 -0.59
N PHE A 264 -1.76 1.01 -1.91
CA PHE A 264 -1.99 2.13 -2.81
C PHE A 264 -3.44 2.63 -2.75
N MET A 265 -4.42 1.72 -2.86
CA MET A 265 -5.83 2.06 -2.78
C MET A 265 -6.20 2.67 -1.41
N ASN A 266 -5.69 2.12 -0.31
CA ASN A 266 -5.90 2.67 1.02
C ASN A 266 -5.36 4.10 1.14
N ASN A 267 -4.18 4.37 0.58
CA ASN A 267 -3.60 5.71 0.55
C ASN A 267 -4.47 6.68 -0.27
N LEU A 268 -5.02 6.23 -1.40
CA LEU A 268 -5.98 7.04 -2.17
C LEU A 268 -7.23 7.36 -1.36
N VAL A 269 -7.82 6.36 -0.69
CA VAL A 269 -9.01 6.57 0.16
C VAL A 269 -8.74 7.65 1.20
N ILE A 270 -7.63 7.53 1.93
CA ILE A 270 -7.25 8.49 2.98
C ILE A 270 -7.14 9.90 2.39
N ASN A 271 -6.39 10.06 1.29
CA ASN A 271 -6.18 11.38 0.68
C ASN A 271 -7.48 12.01 0.17
N LEU A 272 -8.37 11.23 -0.44
CA LEU A 272 -9.62 11.73 -0.99
C LEU A 272 -10.66 12.03 0.10
N LYS A 273 -10.72 11.21 1.15
CA LYS A 273 -11.61 11.44 2.31
C LYS A 273 -11.21 12.64 3.14
N LEU A 274 -9.92 12.93 3.27
CA LEU A 274 -9.45 14.15 3.94
C LEU A 274 -10.02 15.43 3.31
N GLN A 275 -10.42 15.40 2.03
CA GLN A 275 -11.10 16.51 1.35
C GLN A 275 -12.62 16.37 1.27
N GLY A 276 -13.22 15.34 1.88
CA GLY A 276 -14.64 15.05 1.75
C GLY A 276 -15.07 14.71 0.31
N LEU A 277 -14.16 14.19 -0.52
CA LEU A 277 -14.49 13.79 -1.88
C LEU A 277 -15.17 12.41 -1.88
N PRO A 278 -16.29 12.24 -2.59
CA PRO A 278 -16.97 10.96 -2.68
C PRO A 278 -16.12 9.98 -3.49
N LEU A 279 -16.13 8.72 -3.05
CA LEU A 279 -15.58 7.59 -3.79
C LEU A 279 -16.72 6.81 -4.41
N SER A 280 -16.46 6.25 -5.59
CA SER A 280 -17.42 5.39 -6.25
C SER A 280 -17.54 4.03 -5.54
N THR A 281 -18.70 3.41 -5.66
CA THR A 281 -18.95 2.04 -5.16
C THR A 281 -18.02 1.03 -5.82
N THR A 282 -17.80 1.11 -7.14
CA THR A 282 -16.87 0.22 -7.86
C THR A 282 -15.43 0.32 -7.35
N PHE A 283 -14.98 1.49 -6.89
CA PHE A 283 -13.67 1.61 -6.24
C PHE A 283 -13.68 0.90 -4.87
N GLY A 284 -14.77 1.06 -4.12
CA GLY A 284 -15.02 0.34 -2.88
C GLY A 284 -15.05 -1.17 -3.04
N ASP A 285 -15.73 -1.69 -4.07
CA ASP A 285 -15.86 -3.13 -4.33
C ASP A 285 -14.49 -3.78 -4.58
N VAL A 286 -13.61 -3.14 -5.37
CA VAL A 286 -12.25 -3.65 -5.63
C VAL A 286 -11.40 -3.62 -4.36
N GLY A 287 -11.48 -2.53 -3.58
CA GLY A 287 -10.76 -2.42 -2.32
C GLY A 287 -11.25 -3.42 -1.26
N LEU A 288 -12.55 -3.67 -1.22
CA LEU A 288 -13.20 -4.68 -0.38
C LEU A 288 -12.71 -6.07 -0.75
N ASP A 289 -12.72 -6.40 -2.03
CA ASP A 289 -12.27 -7.69 -2.56
C ASP A 289 -10.81 -7.98 -2.20
N LEU A 290 -9.93 -7.00 -2.40
CA LEU A 290 -8.52 -7.11 -2.01
C LEU A 290 -8.37 -7.24 -0.48
N SER A 291 -9.14 -6.47 0.29
CA SER A 291 -9.08 -6.54 1.76
C SER A 291 -9.51 -7.90 2.29
N LEU A 292 -10.54 -8.51 1.67
CA LEU A 292 -11.02 -9.86 2.00
C LEU A 292 -10.01 -10.94 1.63
N GLU A 293 -9.32 -10.81 0.50
CA GLU A 293 -8.28 -11.76 0.07
C GLU A 293 -7.09 -11.80 1.04
N TYR A 294 -6.76 -10.68 1.67
CA TYR A 294 -5.69 -10.57 2.66
C TYR A 294 -6.16 -10.70 4.12
N ASP A 295 -7.43 -11.07 4.35
CA ASP A 295 -8.05 -11.13 5.67
C ASP A 295 -7.81 -9.86 6.52
N ASN A 296 -7.74 -8.70 5.87
CA ASN A 296 -7.54 -7.41 6.52
C ASN A 296 -8.91 -6.80 6.87
N PHE A 297 -9.51 -7.30 7.95
CA PHE A 297 -10.87 -6.91 8.35
C PHE A 297 -10.99 -5.43 8.74
N VAL A 298 -9.90 -4.80 9.18
CA VAL A 298 -9.84 -3.35 9.43
C VAL A 298 -10.01 -2.57 8.12
N ALA A 299 -9.34 -3.01 7.05
CA ALA A 299 -9.51 -2.41 5.73
C ALA A 299 -10.91 -2.69 5.16
N VAL A 300 -11.45 -3.91 5.33
CA VAL A 300 -12.85 -4.24 4.97
C VAL A 300 -13.82 -3.27 5.63
N GLN A 301 -13.69 -3.06 6.94
CA GLN A 301 -14.52 -2.11 7.69
C GLN A 301 -14.41 -0.70 7.11
N ARG A 302 -13.18 -0.24 6.86
CA ARG A 302 -12.92 1.07 6.28
C ARG A 302 -13.57 1.25 4.92
N TYR A 303 -13.47 0.28 4.00
CA TYR A 303 -14.05 0.39 2.66
C TYR A 303 -15.57 0.46 2.72
N ILE A 304 -16.19 -0.35 3.57
CA ILE A 304 -17.64 -0.32 3.69
C ILE A 304 -18.12 1.02 4.28
N ASP A 305 -17.47 1.50 5.35
CA ASP A 305 -17.74 2.81 5.94
C ASP A 305 -17.59 3.94 4.92
N THR A 306 -16.51 3.88 4.15
CA THR A 306 -16.10 4.92 3.22
C THR A 306 -17.00 4.97 1.98
N CYS A 307 -17.37 3.81 1.44
CA CYS A 307 -17.99 3.71 0.13
C CYS A 307 -19.51 3.50 0.17
N TYR A 308 -20.08 2.97 1.26
CA TYR A 308 -21.51 2.63 1.31
C TYR A 308 -22.30 3.35 2.41
N HIS A 309 -21.66 3.90 3.43
CA HIS A 309 -22.36 4.78 4.37
C HIS A 309 -22.44 6.23 3.86
N ASP A 310 -21.38 6.72 3.22
CA ASP A 310 -21.36 8.07 2.65
C ASP A 310 -22.04 8.15 1.28
N SER A 311 -22.14 7.03 0.57
CA SER A 311 -22.99 6.96 -0.62
C SER A 311 -24.39 6.58 -0.16
N SER A 312 -25.43 7.20 -0.71
CA SER A 312 -26.82 6.82 -0.43
C SER A 312 -27.18 5.42 -0.97
N GLN A 313 -26.19 4.61 -1.34
CA GLN A 313 -26.32 3.31 -1.95
C GLN A 313 -25.95 2.26 -0.92
N SER A 314 -26.91 1.42 -0.56
CA SER A 314 -26.60 0.23 0.23
C SER A 314 -25.76 -0.76 -0.60
N PRO A 315 -24.82 -1.49 0.02
CA PRO A 315 -24.12 -2.59 -0.62
C PRO A 315 -25.12 -3.61 -1.16
N GLU A 316 -24.75 -4.21 -2.28
CA GLU A 316 -25.49 -5.32 -2.85
C GLU A 316 -25.45 -6.51 -1.87
N VAL A 317 -26.55 -7.27 -1.82
CA VAL A 317 -26.68 -8.43 -0.90
C VAL A 317 -25.55 -9.43 -1.14
N ASP A 318 -25.13 -9.59 -2.39
CA ASP A 318 -24.04 -10.49 -2.78
C ASP A 318 -22.68 -10.07 -2.20
N SER A 319 -22.39 -8.76 -2.15
CA SER A 319 -21.17 -8.23 -1.52
C SER A 319 -21.16 -8.51 -0.01
N VAL A 320 -22.30 -8.33 0.66
CA VAL A 320 -22.45 -8.63 2.10
C VAL A 320 -22.27 -10.13 2.37
N LEU A 321 -22.92 -10.98 1.57
CA LEU A 321 -22.77 -12.43 1.66
C LEU A 321 -21.33 -12.88 1.42
N LYS A 322 -20.63 -12.26 0.46
CA LYS A 322 -19.22 -12.52 0.20
C LYS A 322 -18.36 -12.20 1.43
N VAL A 323 -18.55 -11.03 2.04
CA VAL A 323 -17.83 -10.65 3.27
C VAL A 323 -18.07 -11.67 4.39
N LEU A 324 -19.34 -12.00 4.68
CA LEU A 324 -19.68 -12.94 5.75
C LEU A 324 -19.13 -14.35 5.51
N ARG A 325 -19.14 -14.84 4.26
CA ARG A 325 -18.54 -16.14 3.90
C ARG A 325 -17.03 -16.14 4.10
N THR A 326 -16.34 -15.06 3.72
CA THR A 326 -14.89 -14.94 3.96
C THR A 326 -14.58 -14.87 5.44
N VAL A 327 -15.34 -14.09 6.22
CA VAL A 327 -15.21 -14.04 7.68
C VAL A 327 -15.38 -15.44 8.29
N LEU A 328 -16.41 -16.18 7.90
CA LEU A 328 -16.64 -17.54 8.39
C LEU A 328 -15.47 -18.47 8.04
N LYS A 329 -14.99 -18.43 6.79
CA LYS A 329 -13.82 -19.20 6.34
C LYS A 329 -12.57 -18.84 7.15
N SER A 330 -12.35 -17.57 7.43
CA SER A 330 -11.22 -17.12 8.27
C SER A 330 -11.36 -17.62 9.71
N LEU A 331 -12.56 -17.63 10.28
CA LEU A 331 -12.79 -18.17 11.63
C LEU A 331 -12.52 -19.69 11.67
N ASP A 332 -12.94 -20.42 10.64
CA ASP A 332 -12.67 -21.85 10.51
C ASP A 332 -11.17 -22.15 10.35
N GLY A 333 -10.45 -21.35 9.54
CA GLY A 333 -8.99 -21.47 9.40
C GLY A 333 -8.25 -21.22 10.72
N LEU A 334 -8.67 -20.20 11.47
CA LEU A 334 -8.11 -19.90 12.80
C LEU A 334 -8.38 -21.01 13.81
N GLN A 335 -9.54 -21.68 13.74
CA GLN A 335 -9.85 -22.83 14.60
C GLN A 335 -9.01 -24.06 14.27
N GLN A 336 -8.64 -24.24 13.00
CA GLN A 336 -7.82 -25.36 12.55
C GLN A 336 -6.31 -25.15 12.75
N GLY A 337 -5.91 -24.00 13.30
CA GLY A 337 -4.50 -23.62 13.42
C GLY A 337 -3.81 -23.38 12.08
N LEU A 338 -4.58 -23.24 11.00
CA LEU A 338 -4.10 -22.88 9.66
C LEU A 338 -3.90 -21.37 9.61
N ILE A 339 -2.93 -20.88 10.39
CA ILE A 339 -2.51 -19.48 10.32
C ILE A 339 -1.57 -19.38 9.12
N GLU A 340 -2.09 -18.89 7.99
CA GLU A 340 -1.25 -18.52 6.87
C GLU A 340 -0.29 -17.41 7.29
N SER A 341 0.99 -17.61 6.99
CA SER A 341 2.16 -16.84 7.43
C SER A 341 2.24 -15.39 6.91
N GLY A 342 1.13 -14.83 6.40
CA GLY A 342 1.07 -13.49 5.81
C GLY A 342 0.56 -12.39 6.75
N SER A 343 -0.14 -12.72 7.84
CA SER A 343 -0.66 -11.70 8.76
C SER A 343 0.24 -11.51 9.98
N SER A 344 0.59 -10.25 10.25
CA SER A 344 1.33 -9.84 11.47
C SER A 344 0.47 -9.89 12.74
N ALA A 345 -0.86 -9.97 12.59
CA ALA A 345 -1.79 -9.94 13.71
C ALA A 345 -1.77 -11.25 14.50
N THR A 346 -1.77 -11.14 15.83
CA THR A 346 -1.95 -12.30 16.71
C THR A 346 -3.37 -12.88 16.55
N VAL A 347 -3.57 -14.18 16.87
CA VAL A 347 -4.90 -14.80 16.80
C VAL A 347 -5.94 -14.02 17.60
N PRO A 348 -5.71 -13.61 18.87
CA PRO A 348 -6.68 -12.80 19.60
C PRO A 348 -7.01 -11.49 18.89
N GLN A 349 -5.99 -10.79 18.36
CA GLN A 349 -6.22 -9.56 17.62
C GLN A 349 -7.13 -9.78 16.41
N ARG A 350 -6.92 -10.85 15.64
CA ARG A 350 -7.75 -11.15 14.47
C ARG A 350 -9.20 -11.48 14.83
N TYR A 351 -9.44 -12.19 15.93
CA TYR A 351 -10.80 -12.38 16.46
C TYR A 351 -11.47 -11.06 16.82
N LEU A 352 -10.73 -10.13 17.44
CA LEU A 352 -11.25 -8.81 17.78
C LEU A 352 -11.52 -7.94 16.55
N GLU A 353 -10.68 -8.02 15.51
CA GLU A 353 -10.91 -7.32 14.24
C GLU A 353 -12.18 -7.82 13.55
N ILE A 354 -12.41 -9.14 13.53
CA ILE A 354 -13.65 -9.73 13.00
C ILE A 354 -14.86 -9.30 13.83
N TYR A 355 -14.74 -9.33 15.17
CA TYR A 355 -15.82 -8.91 16.04
C TYR A 355 -16.15 -7.41 15.88
N SER A 356 -15.14 -6.56 15.74
CA SER A 356 -15.29 -5.13 15.42
C SER A 356 -15.97 -4.96 14.07
N LEU A 357 -15.58 -5.71 13.05
CA LEU A 357 -16.21 -5.67 11.72
C LEU A 357 -17.69 -6.04 11.80
N LEU A 358 -18.05 -7.13 12.48
CA LEU A 358 -19.43 -7.61 12.58
C LEU A 358 -20.34 -6.65 13.35
N THR A 359 -19.84 -6.13 14.48
CA THR A 359 -20.65 -5.31 15.41
C THR A 359 -20.52 -3.80 15.18
N GLY A 360 -19.52 -3.40 14.38
CA GLY A 360 -19.06 -2.02 14.22
C GLY A 360 -18.65 -1.35 15.55
N TRP A 361 -18.24 -2.15 16.53
CA TRP A 361 -17.77 -1.67 17.81
C TRP A 361 -16.25 -1.54 17.81
N ASP A 362 -15.78 -0.29 17.87
CA ASP A 362 -14.36 0.04 17.97
C ASP A 362 -13.97 0.38 19.42
N PHE A 363 -12.81 -0.11 19.86
CA PHE A 363 -12.24 0.10 21.19
C PHE A 363 -11.72 1.53 21.34
N GLY A 364 -12.64 2.46 21.58
CA GLY A 364 -12.32 3.88 21.75
C GLY A 364 -13.40 4.79 21.20
N SER A 365 -14.25 4.27 20.31
CA SER A 365 -15.42 5.00 19.84
C SER A 365 -16.53 4.97 20.89
N LYS A 366 -17.05 6.15 21.24
CA LYS A 366 -18.29 6.27 22.04
C LYS A 366 -19.54 5.98 21.20
N THR A 367 -19.41 6.00 19.87
CA THR A 367 -20.51 5.74 18.95
C THR A 367 -20.34 4.37 18.31
N VAL A 368 -21.25 3.47 18.64
CA VAL A 368 -21.41 2.20 17.92
C VAL A 368 -22.03 2.55 16.58
N LYS A 369 -21.35 2.23 15.48
CA LYS A 369 -21.96 2.25 14.16
C LYS A 369 -22.38 0.82 13.86
N PRO A 370 -23.67 0.44 13.95
CA PRO A 370 -24.07 -0.96 13.81
C PRO A 370 -23.96 -1.39 12.34
N PHE A 371 -22.76 -1.81 11.96
CA PHE A 371 -22.31 -1.86 10.57
C PHE A 371 -23.01 -2.95 9.74
N PHE A 372 -23.18 -4.17 10.25
CA PHE A 372 -23.94 -5.20 9.53
C PHE A 372 -25.43 -5.17 9.82
N ARG A 373 -25.87 -4.40 10.82
CA ARG A 373 -27.29 -4.37 11.21
C ARG A 373 -28.17 -3.91 10.07
N ASP A 374 -27.79 -2.82 9.41
CA ASP A 374 -28.52 -2.28 8.27
C ASP A 374 -28.62 -3.25 7.07
N PHE A 375 -27.81 -4.33 7.07
CA PHE A 375 -27.69 -5.26 5.95
C PHE A 375 -28.21 -6.66 6.24
N TYR A 376 -28.04 -7.20 7.46
CA TYR A 376 -28.39 -8.60 7.74
C TYR A 376 -29.91 -8.83 7.80
N HIS A 377 -30.71 -7.79 8.09
CA HIS A 377 -32.17 -7.95 8.14
C HIS A 377 -32.78 -8.30 6.77
N ARG A 378 -32.08 -8.02 5.66
CA ARG A 378 -32.60 -8.10 4.30
C ARG A 378 -32.86 -9.52 3.79
N ASN A 379 -32.13 -10.52 4.29
CA ASN A 379 -32.21 -11.89 3.79
C ASN A 379 -31.91 -12.90 4.91
N TYR A 380 -32.68 -13.99 4.95
CA TYR A 380 -32.46 -15.14 5.84
C TYR A 380 -31.00 -15.62 5.82
N GLN A 381 -30.40 -15.78 4.63
CA GLN A 381 -29.05 -16.31 4.49
C GLN A 381 -27.99 -15.37 5.08
N THR A 382 -28.12 -14.06 4.87
CA THR A 382 -27.23 -13.06 5.46
C THR A 382 -27.34 -13.06 6.97
N ARG A 383 -28.58 -13.15 7.47
CA ARG A 383 -28.89 -13.22 8.90
C ARG A 383 -28.28 -14.47 9.55
N LEU A 384 -28.48 -15.64 8.95
CA LEU A 384 -27.90 -16.90 9.40
C LEU A 384 -26.38 -16.83 9.44
N LEU A 385 -25.73 -16.42 8.34
CA LEU A 385 -24.26 -16.32 8.30
C LEU A 385 -23.70 -15.35 9.34
N TYR A 386 -24.35 -14.20 9.54
CA TYR A 386 -23.98 -13.24 10.57
C TYR A 386 -24.00 -13.88 11.97
N PHE A 387 -25.10 -14.55 12.33
CA PHE A 387 -25.21 -15.22 13.62
C PHE A 387 -24.27 -16.40 13.76
N THR A 388 -24.01 -17.14 12.69
CA THR A 388 -23.00 -18.22 12.69
C THR A 388 -21.61 -17.66 12.97
N CYS A 389 -21.24 -16.50 12.40
CA CYS A 389 -19.96 -15.85 12.68
C CYS A 389 -19.87 -15.41 14.15
N LEU A 390 -20.93 -14.81 14.71
CA LEU A 390 -20.98 -14.44 16.12
C LEU A 390 -20.89 -15.66 17.04
N ALA A 391 -21.60 -16.75 16.74
CA ALA A 391 -21.52 -18.00 17.50
C ALA A 391 -20.10 -18.59 17.48
N ARG A 392 -19.41 -18.57 16.33
CA ARG A 392 -18.01 -19.03 16.18
C ARG A 392 -17.00 -18.21 16.98
N LEU A 393 -17.27 -16.92 17.17
CA LEU A 393 -16.52 -16.03 18.05
C LEU A 393 -16.84 -16.26 19.53
N GLY A 394 -17.96 -16.91 19.87
CA GLY A 394 -18.46 -17.00 21.24
C GLY A 394 -19.21 -15.74 21.69
N ALA A 395 -19.68 -14.93 20.75
CA ALA A 395 -20.31 -13.64 21.00
C ALA A 395 -21.82 -13.72 21.32
N PHE A 396 -22.19 -14.61 22.26
CA PHE A 396 -23.60 -14.92 22.57
C PHE A 396 -24.39 -13.77 23.20
N ARG A 397 -23.72 -12.84 23.91
CA ARG A 397 -24.41 -11.67 24.47
C ARG A 397 -24.80 -10.72 23.36
N THR A 398 -23.88 -10.45 22.43
CA THR A 398 -24.20 -9.65 21.23
C THR A 398 -25.33 -10.31 20.45
N MET A 399 -25.30 -11.63 20.25
CA MET A 399 -26.42 -12.34 19.63
C MET A 399 -27.74 -12.05 20.36
N TRP A 400 -27.80 -12.22 21.69
CA TRP A 400 -29.02 -11.94 22.45
C TRP A 400 -29.49 -10.48 22.32
N HIS A 401 -28.58 -9.50 22.36
CA HIS A 401 -28.94 -8.10 22.19
C HIS A 401 -29.51 -7.82 20.79
N GLU A 402 -28.91 -8.37 19.73
CA GLU A 402 -29.43 -8.25 18.36
C GLU A 402 -30.80 -8.94 18.20
N TRP A 403 -31.04 -10.04 18.92
CA TRP A 403 -32.34 -10.73 18.94
C TRP A 403 -33.43 -9.84 19.54
N GLN A 404 -33.17 -9.26 20.72
CA GLN A 404 -34.09 -8.36 21.41
C GLN A 404 -34.44 -7.16 20.54
N ILE A 405 -33.41 -6.57 19.91
CA ILE A 405 -33.56 -5.44 19.01
C ILE A 405 -34.45 -5.80 17.82
N SER A 406 -34.17 -6.92 17.15
CA SER A 406 -34.97 -7.40 16.02
C SER A 406 -36.44 -7.63 16.41
N CYS A 407 -36.66 -8.19 17.60
CA CYS A 407 -38.00 -8.43 18.15
C CYS A 407 -38.76 -7.15 18.50
N LEU A 408 -38.06 -6.05 18.81
CA LEU A 408 -38.66 -4.75 19.10
C LEU A 408 -39.02 -4.01 17.80
N GLU A 409 -38.18 -4.08 16.78
CA GLU A 409 -38.43 -3.46 15.47
C GLU A 409 -39.67 -4.07 14.79
N ASP A 410 -39.78 -5.40 14.77
CA ASP A 410 -40.92 -6.10 14.18
C ASP A 410 -42.24 -5.82 14.93
N SER A 411 -42.18 -5.51 16.23
CA SER A 411 -43.37 -5.21 17.05
C SER A 411 -44.00 -3.83 16.76
N SER A 412 -43.33 -3.00 15.97
CA SER A 412 -43.89 -1.73 15.52
C SER A 412 -44.90 -1.89 14.37
N GLU A 413 -44.87 -3.02 13.68
CA GLU A 413 -45.78 -3.37 12.58
C GLU A 413 -46.87 -4.34 13.08
N GLN A 414 -47.92 -3.79 13.70
CA GLN A 414 -49.05 -4.50 14.35
C GLN A 414 -49.81 -5.48 13.43
N THR A 415 -49.23 -6.63 13.12
CA THR A 415 -49.89 -7.72 12.39
C THR A 415 -49.60 -9.05 13.06
N THR A 416 -50.44 -10.05 12.80
CA THR A 416 -50.32 -11.45 13.26
C THR A 416 -48.99 -12.14 12.88
N SER A 417 -48.09 -11.43 12.19
CA SER A 417 -46.74 -11.83 11.78
C SER A 417 -45.70 -11.83 12.92
N GLU A 418 -45.98 -11.18 14.07
CA GLU A 418 -44.99 -11.07 15.16
C GLU A 418 -44.59 -12.42 15.78
N ALA A 419 -45.56 -13.34 15.94
CA ALA A 419 -45.29 -14.66 16.50
C ALA A 419 -44.43 -15.50 15.53
N ASP A 420 -44.72 -15.43 14.24
CA ASP A 420 -43.99 -16.14 13.20
C ASP A 420 -42.57 -15.60 13.01
N SER A 421 -42.37 -14.28 13.12
CA SER A 421 -41.02 -13.68 13.07
C SER A 421 -40.16 -14.10 14.26
N ARG A 422 -40.73 -14.12 15.47
CA ARG A 422 -40.00 -14.56 16.68
C ARG A 422 -39.60 -16.02 16.61
N VAL A 423 -40.50 -16.88 16.15
CA VAL A 423 -40.21 -18.30 15.93
C VAL A 423 -39.09 -18.43 14.90
N THR A 424 -39.22 -17.79 13.73
CA THR A 424 -38.21 -17.80 12.66
C THR A 424 -36.85 -17.30 13.14
N MET A 425 -36.81 -16.24 13.94
CA MET A 425 -35.58 -15.73 14.53
C MET A 425 -34.94 -16.71 15.50
N SER A 426 -35.75 -17.32 16.35
CA SER A 426 -35.27 -18.33 17.31
C SER A 426 -34.67 -19.55 16.59
N TRP A 427 -35.26 -19.94 15.46
CA TRP A 427 -34.75 -20.97 14.56
C TRP A 427 -33.40 -20.62 13.93
N ILE A 428 -33.23 -19.40 13.42
CA ILE A 428 -31.95 -18.94 12.84
C ILE A 428 -30.84 -18.99 13.90
N TYR A 429 -31.15 -18.66 15.14
CA TYR A 429 -30.18 -18.71 16.24
C TYR A 429 -29.82 -20.14 16.61
N ALA A 430 -30.82 -21.03 16.65
CA ALA A 430 -30.60 -22.45 16.83
C ALA A 430 -29.68 -23.01 15.74
N ASP A 431 -29.99 -22.73 14.48
CA ASP A 431 -29.20 -23.18 13.34
C ASP A 431 -27.78 -22.58 13.33
N ALA A 432 -27.62 -21.29 13.69
CA ALA A 432 -26.31 -20.67 13.82
C ALA A 432 -25.44 -21.33 14.91
N ILE A 433 -26.03 -21.65 16.06
CA ILE A 433 -25.32 -22.27 17.19
C ILE A 433 -24.99 -23.73 16.87
N LEU A 434 -25.95 -24.50 16.34
CA LEU A 434 -25.75 -25.91 15.99
C LEU A 434 -24.82 -26.07 14.78
N GLY A 435 -25.00 -25.26 13.74
CA GLY A 435 -24.17 -25.21 12.53
C GLY A 435 -22.75 -24.70 12.78
N SER A 436 -22.53 -24.01 13.90
CA SER A 436 -21.19 -23.76 14.40
C SER A 436 -20.61 -25.04 15.03
N GLN A 437 -20.27 -26.03 14.20
CA GLN A 437 -19.71 -27.34 14.62
C GLN A 437 -18.46 -27.24 15.54
N GLY A 438 -17.82 -26.06 15.60
CA GLY A 438 -16.78 -25.73 16.58
C GLY A 438 -17.26 -25.35 17.98
N VAL A 439 -18.50 -24.90 18.17
CA VAL A 439 -19.04 -24.54 19.51
C VAL A 439 -19.22 -25.77 20.37
N ALA A 440 -19.58 -26.92 19.81
CA ALA A 440 -19.69 -28.16 20.56
C ALA A 440 -18.33 -28.76 20.95
N ARG A 441 -17.36 -28.78 20.03
CA ARG A 441 -15.97 -29.21 20.34
C ARG A 441 -15.33 -28.34 21.41
N ASN A 442 -15.70 -27.06 21.44
CA ASN A 442 -15.17 -26.07 22.35
C ASN A 442 -16.18 -25.68 23.45
N ALA A 443 -17.27 -26.44 23.61
CA ALA A 443 -18.30 -26.12 24.59
C ALA A 443 -17.69 -26.19 25.99
N GLY A 444 -16.82 -27.17 26.25
CA GLY A 444 -16.03 -27.23 27.48
C GLY A 444 -15.15 -25.98 27.71
N GLU A 445 -14.51 -25.46 26.66
CA GLU A 445 -13.68 -24.24 26.74
C GLU A 445 -14.53 -22.99 27.01
N LEU A 446 -15.65 -22.84 26.29
CA LEU A 446 -16.62 -21.76 26.50
C LEU A 446 -17.24 -21.81 27.90
N LEU A 447 -17.58 -23.00 28.39
CA LEU A 447 -18.10 -23.24 29.74
C LEU A 447 -17.05 -22.98 30.82
N SER A 448 -15.76 -23.15 30.49
CA SER A 448 -14.63 -22.86 31.39
C SER A 448 -14.31 -21.37 31.52
N CYS A 449 -14.77 -20.55 30.58
CA CYS A 449 -14.70 -19.09 30.71
C CYS A 449 -15.58 -18.64 31.88
N VAL A 450 -14.94 -18.29 33.01
CA VAL A 450 -15.55 -17.88 34.29
C VAL A 450 -16.63 -16.80 34.15
N ASP A 451 -16.61 -16.05 33.05
CA ASP A 451 -17.50 -14.94 32.81
C ASP A 451 -18.65 -15.27 31.86
N PHE A 452 -18.73 -16.45 31.24
CA PHE A 452 -19.75 -16.77 30.22
C PHE A 452 -21.20 -16.53 30.67
N ALA A 453 -21.53 -16.86 31.92
CA ALA A 453 -22.88 -16.73 32.47
C ALA A 453 -23.15 -15.39 33.19
N LYS A 454 -22.19 -14.44 33.18
CA LYS A 454 -22.35 -13.15 33.85
C LYS A 454 -22.82 -12.09 32.84
N PRO A 455 -24.07 -11.64 32.87
CA PRO A 455 -24.46 -10.45 32.16
C PRO A 455 -24.12 -9.21 32.97
N SER A 456 -23.90 -8.13 32.25
CA SER A 456 -23.95 -6.77 32.71
C SER A 456 -25.39 -6.28 32.62
N ALA A 457 -25.82 -5.44 33.56
CA ALA A 457 -27.11 -4.76 33.47
C ALA A 457 -27.22 -3.78 32.26
N LYS A 458 -26.14 -3.60 31.50
CA LYS A 458 -26.02 -2.67 30.37
C LYS A 458 -25.38 -3.34 29.14
N PRO A 459 -25.86 -3.09 27.91
CA PRO A 459 -25.28 -3.64 26.69
C PRO A 459 -23.78 -3.38 26.51
N GLN A 460 -23.31 -2.20 26.93
CA GLN A 460 -21.89 -1.86 26.83
C GLN A 460 -21.00 -2.70 27.75
N GLY A 461 -21.48 -3.02 28.96
CA GLY A 461 -20.74 -3.90 29.86
C GLY A 461 -20.72 -5.34 29.37
N ASP A 462 -21.81 -5.78 28.70
CA ASP A 462 -21.88 -7.11 28.10
C ASP A 462 -20.85 -7.28 26.98
N ARG A 463 -20.67 -6.25 26.14
CA ARG A 463 -19.67 -6.26 25.08
C ARG A 463 -18.23 -6.31 25.60
N LEU A 464 -17.95 -5.67 26.74
CA LEU A 464 -16.63 -5.75 27.38
C LEU A 464 -16.34 -7.17 27.89
N LEU A 465 -17.33 -7.78 28.56
CA LEU A 465 -17.23 -9.17 29.01
C LEU A 465 -17.10 -10.14 27.83
N GLU A 466 -17.74 -9.82 26.71
CA GLU A 466 -17.66 -10.61 25.47
C GLU A 466 -16.28 -10.55 24.83
N VAL A 467 -15.66 -9.37 24.79
CA VAL A 467 -14.27 -9.23 24.32
C VAL A 467 -13.31 -10.03 25.18
N GLU A 468 -13.46 -9.97 26.49
CA GLU A 468 -12.65 -10.78 27.40
C GLU A 468 -12.83 -12.28 27.12
N ALA A 469 -14.07 -12.73 26.87
CA ALA A 469 -14.35 -14.10 26.50
C ALA A 469 -13.75 -14.49 25.13
N ILE A 470 -13.84 -13.60 24.13
CA ILE A 470 -13.26 -13.80 22.79
C ILE A 470 -11.73 -13.92 22.87
N VAL A 471 -11.07 -13.06 23.64
CA VAL A 471 -9.62 -13.11 23.84
C VAL A 471 -9.22 -14.41 24.53
N LYS A 472 -9.88 -14.78 25.63
CA LYS A 472 -9.62 -16.05 26.33
C LYS A 472 -9.81 -17.26 25.41
N LEU A 473 -10.87 -17.26 24.61
CA LEU A 473 -11.15 -18.32 23.63
C LEU A 473 -10.05 -18.40 22.57
N ALA A 474 -9.60 -17.26 22.05
CA ALA A 474 -8.51 -17.19 21.08
C ALA A 474 -7.18 -17.69 21.68
N GLU A 475 -6.86 -17.31 22.92
CA GLU A 475 -5.67 -17.80 23.62
C GLU A 475 -5.70 -19.31 23.85
N MET A 476 -6.85 -19.87 24.25
CA MET A 476 -7.01 -21.32 24.40
C MET A 476 -6.73 -22.06 23.08
N ARG A 477 -7.23 -21.52 21.95
CA ARG A 477 -7.04 -22.10 20.61
C ARG A 477 -5.63 -22.02 20.06
N THR A 478 -4.80 -21.09 20.56
CA THR A 478 -3.37 -21.06 20.19
C THR A 478 -2.54 -22.14 20.85
N ARG A 479 -3.08 -22.82 21.87
CA ARG A 479 -2.37 -23.94 22.50
C ARG A 479 -2.46 -25.16 21.59
N PRO A 480 -1.35 -25.88 21.35
CA PRO A 480 -1.39 -27.10 20.55
C PRO A 480 -2.27 -28.13 21.25
N ALA A 481 -3.51 -28.26 20.79
CA ALA A 481 -4.42 -29.29 21.28
C ALA A 481 -3.91 -30.67 20.82
N ALA A 482 -3.88 -31.63 21.73
CA ALA A 482 -3.67 -33.03 21.40
C ALA A 482 -4.83 -33.48 20.49
N SER A 483 -4.54 -33.54 19.19
CA SER A 483 -5.47 -33.83 18.10
C SER A 483 -6.29 -35.10 18.36
N ALA A 484 -7.60 -34.94 18.48
CA ALA A 484 -8.57 -35.98 18.25
C ALA A 484 -9.72 -35.38 17.43
N ALA A 485 -9.56 -35.41 16.10
CA ALA A 485 -10.57 -34.94 15.17
C ALA A 485 -11.74 -35.93 15.12
N TYR A 486 -12.77 -35.71 15.94
CA TYR A 486 -14.05 -36.40 15.81
C TYR A 486 -15.12 -35.42 15.33
N SER A 487 -15.67 -35.68 14.15
CA SER A 487 -16.87 -35.00 13.65
C SER A 487 -18.07 -35.72 14.24
N VAL A 488 -18.69 -35.14 15.26
CA VAL A 488 -19.94 -35.65 15.81
C VAL A 488 -21.07 -35.15 14.90
N LEU A 489 -21.79 -36.08 14.29
CA LEU A 489 -23.03 -35.80 13.59
C LEU A 489 -24.12 -35.61 14.64
N TYR A 490 -24.71 -34.42 14.68
CA TYR A 490 -25.89 -34.15 15.49
C TYR A 490 -27.11 -34.77 14.82
N GLU A 491 -28.01 -35.36 15.61
CA GLU A 491 -29.36 -35.68 15.15
C GLU A 491 -30.11 -34.35 14.93
N ASP A 492 -30.35 -34.02 13.66
CA ASP A 492 -31.19 -32.88 13.26
C ASP A 492 -32.50 -32.89 14.07
N GLY A 493 -32.89 -31.73 14.60
CA GLY A 493 -34.16 -31.60 15.33
C GLY A 493 -34.06 -31.61 16.87
N LYS A 494 -33.10 -32.33 17.46
CA LYS A 494 -33.16 -32.65 18.90
C LYS A 494 -33.08 -31.44 19.83
N TYR A 495 -32.25 -30.47 19.48
CA TYR A 495 -31.94 -29.31 20.34
C TYR A 495 -32.63 -28.02 19.90
N GLU A 496 -33.29 -28.03 18.74
CA GLU A 496 -33.84 -26.83 18.12
C GLU A 496 -34.94 -26.20 18.98
N GLY A 497 -35.87 -27.02 19.50
CA GLY A 497 -36.92 -26.56 20.40
C GLY A 497 -36.38 -25.99 21.72
N ILE A 498 -35.31 -26.59 22.25
CA ILE A 498 -34.66 -26.12 23.49
C ILE A 498 -33.98 -24.78 23.24
N ILE A 499 -33.26 -24.63 22.13
CA ILE A 499 -32.59 -23.36 21.81
C ILE A 499 -33.64 -22.26 21.58
N ALA A 500 -34.74 -22.58 20.90
CA ALA A 500 -35.82 -21.63 20.68
C ALA A 500 -36.46 -21.18 22.01
N GLU A 501 -36.64 -22.10 22.96
CA GLU A 501 -37.11 -21.77 24.31
C GLU A 501 -36.11 -20.86 25.04
N VAL A 502 -34.81 -21.18 24.99
CA VAL A 502 -33.75 -20.40 25.65
C VAL A 502 -33.69 -18.95 25.15
N PHE A 503 -33.77 -18.75 23.83
CA PHE A 503 -33.79 -17.40 23.24
C PHE A 503 -35.14 -16.70 23.36
N SER A 504 -36.23 -17.40 23.68
CA SER A 504 -37.53 -16.76 23.96
C SER A 504 -37.52 -15.91 25.25
N HIS A 505 -36.53 -16.10 26.12
CA HIS A 505 -36.43 -15.38 27.38
C HIS A 505 -36.01 -13.91 27.21
N LYS A 506 -36.80 -13.02 27.82
CA LYS A 506 -36.49 -11.58 27.92
C LYS A 506 -35.37 -11.24 28.91
N ASP A 507 -34.92 -12.23 29.69
CA ASP A 507 -33.89 -12.06 30.70
C ASP A 507 -32.60 -12.73 30.21
N ILE A 508 -31.58 -11.92 29.96
CA ILE A 508 -30.26 -12.37 29.51
C ILE A 508 -29.64 -13.39 30.49
N LEU A 509 -29.91 -13.28 31.80
CA LEU A 509 -29.43 -14.27 32.78
C LEU A 509 -30.00 -15.65 32.48
N LYS A 510 -31.31 -15.73 32.22
CA LYS A 510 -32.00 -16.98 31.92
C LYS A 510 -31.56 -17.54 30.58
N THR A 511 -31.38 -16.70 29.57
CA THR A 511 -30.85 -17.14 28.27
C THR A 511 -29.44 -17.69 28.40
N LEU A 512 -28.53 -16.97 29.07
CA LEU A 512 -27.14 -17.44 29.23
C LEU A 512 -27.06 -18.71 30.08
N GLN A 513 -27.90 -18.84 31.11
CA GLN A 513 -27.99 -20.06 31.91
C GLN A 513 -28.56 -21.23 31.09
N GLY A 514 -29.63 -21.01 30.32
CA GLY A 514 -30.19 -22.02 29.43
C GLY A 514 -29.20 -22.46 28.34
N LEU A 515 -28.42 -21.52 27.78
CA LEU A 515 -27.33 -21.84 26.86
C LEU A 515 -26.24 -22.67 27.53
N ARG A 516 -25.88 -22.32 28.77
CA ARG A 516 -24.92 -23.09 29.56
C ARG A 516 -25.40 -24.52 29.80
N ASP A 517 -26.65 -24.69 30.19
CA ASP A 517 -27.26 -26.00 30.47
C ASP A 517 -27.33 -26.84 29.19
N LEU A 518 -27.73 -26.23 28.08
CA LEU A 518 -27.73 -26.85 26.76
C LEU A 518 -26.31 -27.30 26.35
N LEU A 519 -25.32 -26.40 26.41
CA LEU A 519 -23.94 -26.74 26.07
C LEU A 519 -23.39 -27.85 26.96
N THR A 520 -23.75 -27.85 28.25
CA THR A 520 -23.37 -28.91 29.20
C THR A 520 -24.00 -30.25 28.80
N GLN A 521 -25.28 -30.25 28.43
CA GLN A 521 -25.97 -31.44 27.94
C GLN A 521 -25.35 -31.96 26.64
N MET A 522 -24.99 -31.07 25.72
CA MET A 522 -24.31 -31.42 24.47
C MET A 522 -22.95 -32.08 24.75
N VAL A 523 -22.15 -31.54 25.68
CA VAL A 523 -20.86 -32.13 26.09
C VAL A 523 -21.06 -33.49 26.75
N GLY A 524 -21.98 -33.62 27.71
CA GLY A 524 -22.25 -34.89 28.39
C GLY A 524 -22.73 -36.00 27.43
N SER A 525 -23.53 -35.63 26.42
CA SER A 525 -23.94 -36.56 25.36
C SER A 525 -22.76 -37.03 24.50
N GLN A 526 -21.75 -36.18 24.28
CA GLN A 526 -20.55 -36.55 23.54
C GLN A 526 -19.66 -37.51 24.33
N ASP A 527 -19.49 -37.28 25.64
CA ASP A 527 -18.70 -38.17 26.51
C ASP A 527 -19.33 -39.57 26.57
N THR A 528 -20.66 -39.64 26.64
CA THR A 528 -21.39 -40.93 26.62
C THR A 528 -21.15 -41.70 25.31
N ILE A 529 -21.18 -41.01 24.16
CA ILE A 529 -20.88 -41.62 22.85
C ILE A 529 -19.40 -42.06 22.79
N ARG A 530 -18.49 -41.24 23.31
CA ARG A 530 -17.05 -41.54 23.36
C ARG A 530 -16.77 -42.79 24.21
N GLU A 531 -17.41 -42.92 25.35
CA GLU A 531 -17.29 -44.08 26.23
C GLU A 531 -17.88 -45.34 25.58
N SER A 532 -19.02 -45.23 24.89
CA SER A 532 -19.60 -46.34 24.12
C SER A 532 -18.65 -46.84 23.02
N ILE A 533 -18.10 -45.94 22.20
CA ILE A 533 -17.16 -46.30 21.13
C ILE A 533 -15.87 -46.90 21.71
N ARG A 534 -15.37 -46.35 22.83
CA ARG A 534 -14.18 -46.90 23.49
C ARG A 534 -14.44 -48.29 24.06
N GLY A 535 -15.63 -48.53 24.62
CA GLY A 535 -16.06 -49.84 25.09
C GLY A 535 -16.12 -50.88 23.97
N ASP A 536 -16.67 -50.52 22.81
CA ASP A 536 -16.78 -51.43 21.65
C ASP A 536 -15.42 -51.74 21.00
N VAL A 537 -14.52 -50.76 20.91
CA VAL A 537 -13.17 -50.97 20.34
C VAL A 537 -12.30 -51.83 21.26
N TRP A 538 -12.43 -51.69 22.58
CA TRP A 538 -11.67 -52.50 23.54
C TRP A 538 -12.31 -53.89 23.75
N GLY A 539 -13.64 -54.00 23.66
CA GLY A 539 -14.35 -55.28 23.68
C GLY A 539 -14.08 -56.16 22.45
N SER A 540 -13.70 -55.57 21.31
CA SER A 540 -13.33 -56.32 20.11
C SER A 540 -11.85 -56.71 20.05
N ALA A 541 -10.96 -56.12 20.86
CA ALA A 541 -9.54 -56.43 20.84
C ALA A 541 -9.22 -57.78 21.53
N ASP A 542 -10.03 -58.20 22.50
CA ASP A 542 -9.88 -59.49 23.20
C ASP A 542 -10.26 -60.71 22.32
N ASP A 543 -10.95 -60.49 21.18
CA ASP A 543 -11.30 -61.55 20.23
C ASP A 543 -10.24 -61.78 19.13
N TRP A 544 -9.23 -60.90 19.00
CA TRP A 544 -8.16 -61.05 17.99
C TRP A 544 -6.94 -61.84 18.49
N ASP A 545 -6.79 -62.02 19.82
CA ASP A 545 -5.73 -62.84 20.42
C ASP A 545 -6.14 -64.33 20.57
N ARG A 546 -7.29 -64.73 20.00
CA ARG A 546 -7.74 -66.11 19.90
C ARG A 546 -8.05 -66.50 18.46
N SER A 547 -7.04 -66.49 17.59
CA SER A 547 -7.07 -67.21 16.30
C SER A 547 -5.67 -67.60 15.86
#